data_AF-A0A3D0DA58-F1
#
_entry.id   AF-A0A3D0DA58-F1
#
_cell.length_a   1.000
_cell.length_b   1.000
_cell.length_c   1.000
_cell.angle_alpha   90.00
_cell.angle_beta   90.00
_cell.angle_gamma   90.00
#
_symmetry.space_group_name_H-M   'P 1'
#
loop_
_entity.id
_entity.type
_entity.pdbx_description
1 polymer ?
#
loop_
_entity_poly.entity_id
_entity_poly.type
_entity_poly.pdbx_seq_one_letter_code
_entity_poly.pdbx_strand_id
1 'polypeptide(L)'
;MKKTVVLITPLLILVMWITLTGDIYRWSPDADLAFASTGDATEVYTGNGIVGSITRAPIVPDGDVAGAPTDLVLDLDTSLDPSVTGRSLLAGKTIKVILPEEFENTGRLLTQDFFTSPTCVPGNLQCNSAILLQGWPQHPILPSVPPGQGLSRYSVTLEGTHIMVITANVDLTPGAPLPGPGIKQIHLILNGFRNPAPGFYDIQVLAKTGADGAIETGLGRVQILPQIRPSINVTSFYNPGSPNTIYQETSPGELAPLPYDLLLWDRNGAPMEGVTLSMVNPTHGLLVQGENSVGQFFIDTPPGASGQEIFSAAPSVPVPAPVSGVPTARLTAFFRAGSEVGEYGVTFELNGGNAVQMFVRVHEEID
;
A
#
# COMPACT_ATOMS: atom_id res chain seq x y z
N MET A 1 -58.70 51.56 -24.07
CA MET A 1 -57.79 50.41 -24.31
C MET A 1 -56.77 50.36 -23.19
N LYS A 2 -56.58 49.17 -22.61
CA LYS A 2 -55.97 48.91 -21.30
C LYS A 2 -54.46 49.17 -21.31
N LYS A 3 -53.96 49.86 -20.28
CA LYS A 3 -52.53 49.94 -19.91
C LYS A 3 -52.17 48.70 -19.09
N THR A 4 -51.16 47.96 -19.53
CA THR A 4 -50.55 46.87 -18.76
C THR A 4 -49.35 47.43 -18.01
N VAL A 5 -49.35 47.26 -16.69
CA VAL A 5 -48.24 47.54 -15.77
C VAL A 5 -47.51 46.22 -15.53
N VAL A 6 -46.20 46.19 -15.72
CA VAL A 6 -45.34 45.07 -15.28
C VAL A 6 -44.36 45.63 -14.25
N LEU A 7 -44.43 45.09 -13.04
CA LEU A 7 -43.52 45.35 -11.92
C LEU A 7 -42.15 44.72 -12.21
N ILE A 8 -41.08 45.46 -11.99
CA ILE A 8 -39.70 44.95 -11.91
C ILE A 8 -39.25 45.08 -10.45
N THR A 9 -38.88 43.96 -9.84
CA THR A 9 -38.26 43.88 -8.50
C THR A 9 -36.74 43.96 -8.66
N PRO A 10 -35.99 44.75 -7.86
CA PRO A 10 -34.54 44.72 -7.89
C PRO A 10 -33.97 43.62 -6.98
N LEU A 11 -33.09 42.80 -7.54
CA LEU A 11 -32.27 41.83 -6.82
C LEU A 11 -31.00 42.53 -6.30
N LEU A 12 -30.79 42.45 -4.99
CA LEU A 12 -29.66 43.00 -4.25
C LEU A 12 -28.39 42.18 -4.54
N ILE A 13 -27.33 42.81 -5.05
CA ILE A 13 -25.98 42.21 -5.13
C ILE A 13 -25.17 42.74 -3.95
N LEU A 14 -24.85 41.86 -3.00
CA LEU A 14 -23.93 42.13 -1.90
C LEU A 14 -22.51 41.72 -2.35
N VAL A 15 -21.63 42.71 -2.51
CA VAL A 15 -20.18 42.50 -2.67
C VAL A 15 -19.57 42.51 -1.28
N MET A 16 -18.98 41.41 -0.84
CA MET A 16 -18.20 41.36 0.40
C MET A 16 -16.75 41.01 0.08
N TRP A 17 -15.86 41.93 0.40
CA TRP A 17 -14.41 41.76 0.43
C TRP A 17 -14.04 40.93 1.67
N ILE A 18 -13.20 39.90 1.50
CA ILE A 18 -12.48 39.26 2.59
C ILE A 18 -10.99 39.37 2.27
N THR A 19 -10.29 40.16 3.07
CA THR A 19 -8.83 40.18 3.21
C THR A 19 -8.39 38.94 3.99
N LEU A 20 -7.60 38.08 3.37
CA LEU A 20 -6.88 36.99 4.02
C LEU A 20 -5.51 37.49 4.49
N THR A 21 -5.34 37.63 5.79
CA THR A 21 -4.04 37.68 6.46
C THR A 21 -3.45 36.28 6.45
N GLY A 22 -2.25 36.14 5.88
CA GLY A 22 -1.52 34.88 5.82
C GLY A 22 -0.83 34.57 7.14
N ASP A 23 -1.09 33.38 7.66
CA ASP A 23 -0.23 32.70 8.62
C ASP A 23 0.50 31.56 7.91
N ILE A 24 1.83 31.67 7.89
CA ILE A 24 2.76 30.71 7.33
C ILE A 24 2.91 29.59 8.36
N TYR A 25 2.35 28.40 8.08
CA TYR A 25 2.66 27.20 8.85
C TYR A 25 4.09 26.77 8.55
N ARG A 26 4.96 26.93 9.55
CA ARG A 26 6.33 26.44 9.56
C ARG A 26 6.30 24.93 9.83
N TRP A 27 6.71 24.16 8.83
CA TRP A 27 6.83 22.70 8.88
C TRP A 27 7.94 22.29 9.88
N SER A 28 7.64 21.29 10.72
CA SER A 28 8.59 20.72 11.69
C SER A 28 9.04 19.34 11.18
N PRO A 29 10.34 19.04 11.13
CA PRO A 29 10.88 17.80 10.54
C PRO A 29 10.73 16.54 11.41
N ASP A 30 10.02 16.60 12.54
CA ASP A 30 9.94 15.48 13.52
C ASP A 30 8.54 14.82 13.59
N ALA A 31 7.70 14.95 12.55
CA ALA A 31 6.43 14.24 12.48
C ALA A 31 6.58 12.99 11.60
N ASP A 32 6.72 11.83 12.23
CA ASP A 32 6.59 10.52 11.57
C ASP A 32 5.31 10.49 10.74
N LEU A 33 5.48 10.31 9.43
CA LEU A 33 4.43 10.38 8.42
C LEU A 33 3.51 9.16 8.53
N ALA A 34 2.38 9.32 9.19
CA ALA A 34 1.19 8.54 8.87
C ALA A 34 0.77 8.89 7.43
N PHE A 35 0.78 7.89 6.54
CA PHE A 35 0.41 8.02 5.13
C PHE A 35 -1.00 8.60 4.99
N ALA A 36 -1.10 9.85 4.55
CA ALA A 36 -2.37 10.49 4.22
C ALA A 36 -2.70 10.25 2.74
N SER A 37 -3.67 9.37 2.47
CA SER A 37 -4.39 9.29 1.20
C SER A 37 -5.24 10.56 1.04
N THR A 38 -5.00 11.39 0.03
CA THR A 38 -5.66 12.70 -0.14
C THR A 38 -6.67 12.79 -1.30
N GLY A 39 -7.22 11.66 -1.75
CA GLY A 39 -8.37 11.63 -2.67
C GLY A 39 -9.48 10.75 -2.09
N ASP A 40 -10.68 11.32 -1.89
CA ASP A 40 -11.86 10.71 -1.24
C ASP A 40 -11.48 9.55 -0.31
N ALA A 41 -10.81 9.93 0.77
CA ALA A 41 -9.96 9.07 1.57
C ALA A 41 -10.70 7.79 1.97
N THR A 42 -10.14 6.63 1.57
CA THR A 42 -10.05 5.59 2.61
C THR A 42 -9.24 6.24 3.70
N GLU A 43 -9.90 6.67 4.76
CA GLU A 43 -9.23 7.13 5.97
C GLU A 43 -8.28 6.01 6.37
N VAL A 44 -6.97 6.24 6.20
CA VAL A 44 -5.96 5.42 6.85
C VAL A 44 -6.12 5.74 8.32
N TYR A 45 -6.88 4.90 9.01
CA TYR A 45 -7.00 5.05 10.44
C TYR A 45 -5.66 4.68 11.05
N THR A 46 -4.99 5.70 11.58
CA THR A 46 -3.80 5.52 12.39
C THR A 46 -4.16 4.58 13.52
N GLY A 47 -3.50 3.43 13.56
CA GLY A 47 -3.66 2.51 14.65
C GLY A 47 -3.04 3.06 15.94
N ASN A 48 -3.42 2.45 17.06
CA ASN A 48 -2.82 2.72 18.36
C ASN A 48 -1.82 1.61 18.69
N GLY A 49 -0.73 1.96 19.37
CA GLY A 49 0.28 0.98 19.77
C GLY A 49 1.09 0.48 18.56
N ILE A 50 1.30 -0.84 18.45
CA ILE A 50 2.21 -1.43 17.46
C ILE A 50 1.65 -1.55 16.03
N VAL A 51 0.41 -1.11 15.80
CA VAL A 51 -0.22 -1.15 14.47
C VAL A 51 -0.27 0.29 13.97
N GLY A 52 0.41 0.58 12.86
CA GLY A 52 0.38 1.89 12.21
C GLY A 52 -0.86 2.08 11.34
N SER A 53 -1.18 1.09 10.51
CA SER A 53 -2.35 1.13 9.61
C SER A 53 -2.82 -0.27 9.20
N ILE A 54 -4.06 -0.34 8.72
CA ILE A 54 -4.61 -1.53 8.06
C ILE A 54 -5.20 -1.10 6.73
N THR A 55 -4.73 -1.71 5.65
CA THR A 55 -5.20 -1.41 4.30
C THR A 55 -5.55 -2.69 3.55
N ARG A 56 -6.30 -2.58 2.47
CA ARG A 56 -6.43 -3.66 1.48
C ARG A 56 -5.04 -4.07 0.98
N ALA A 57 -4.84 -5.37 0.74
CA ALA A 57 -3.61 -5.82 0.11
C ALA A 57 -3.47 -5.28 -1.32
N PRO A 58 -2.24 -4.96 -1.77
CA PRO A 58 -1.98 -4.31 -3.05
C PRO A 58 -2.08 -5.24 -4.27
N ILE A 59 -2.54 -6.48 -4.08
CA ILE A 59 -2.57 -7.53 -5.11
C ILE A 59 -3.98 -8.02 -5.46
N VAL A 60 -5.01 -7.39 -4.86
CA VAL A 60 -6.42 -7.65 -5.14
C VAL A 60 -7.23 -6.35 -5.11
N PRO A 61 -8.32 -6.22 -5.89
CA PRO A 61 -9.14 -5.01 -5.90
C PRO A 61 -10.17 -4.97 -4.76
N ASP A 62 -10.54 -6.12 -4.20
CA ASP A 62 -11.74 -6.32 -3.36
C ASP A 62 -11.45 -6.85 -1.95
N GLY A 63 -10.18 -6.93 -1.54
CA GLY A 63 -9.77 -7.48 -0.23
C GLY A 63 -10.38 -6.78 1.00
N ASP A 64 -10.93 -5.57 0.83
CA ASP A 64 -11.65 -4.76 1.82
C ASP A 64 -13.13 -4.53 1.46
N VAL A 65 -13.69 -5.27 0.51
CA VAL A 65 -15.09 -5.13 0.07
C VAL A 65 -16.00 -6.14 0.77
N ALA A 66 -17.17 -5.70 1.21
CA ALA A 66 -18.15 -6.53 1.92
C ALA A 66 -18.48 -7.83 1.17
N GLY A 67 -18.45 -8.95 1.89
CA GLY A 67 -18.70 -10.28 1.34
C GLY A 67 -17.57 -10.86 0.49
N ALA A 68 -16.56 -10.09 0.09
CA ALA A 68 -15.37 -10.61 -0.60
C ALA A 68 -14.44 -11.35 0.38
N PRO A 69 -13.55 -12.23 -0.10
CA PRO A 69 -12.48 -12.80 0.73
C PRO A 69 -11.65 -11.68 1.38
N THR A 70 -11.35 -11.83 2.67
CA THR A 70 -10.55 -10.82 3.39
C THR A 70 -9.09 -10.90 2.98
N ASP A 71 -8.55 -9.81 2.44
CA ASP A 71 -7.14 -9.71 2.04
C ASP A 71 -6.57 -8.33 2.39
N LEU A 72 -5.86 -8.29 3.52
CA LEU A 72 -5.45 -7.06 4.20
C LEU A 72 -3.94 -7.06 4.48
N VAL A 73 -3.34 -5.88 4.51
CA VAL A 73 -1.99 -5.65 5.02
C VAL A 73 -2.08 -4.81 6.27
N LEU A 74 -1.44 -5.28 7.33
CA LEU A 74 -1.28 -4.57 8.59
C LEU A 74 0.14 -4.02 8.61
N ASP A 75 0.27 -2.71 8.54
CA ASP A 75 1.54 -2.03 8.77
C ASP A 75 1.75 -1.91 10.27
N LEU A 76 2.90 -2.36 10.75
CA LEU A 76 3.30 -2.13 12.14
C LEU A 76 3.78 -0.68 12.29
N ASP A 77 3.90 -0.20 13.51
CA ASP A 77 4.36 1.16 13.89
C ASP A 77 5.83 1.49 13.53
N THR A 78 6.41 0.76 12.58
CA THR A 78 7.78 0.98 12.09
C THR A 78 7.73 1.53 10.67
N SER A 79 8.56 2.54 10.38
CA SER A 79 8.72 3.05 9.01
C SER A 79 9.00 1.94 8.02
N LEU A 80 8.35 2.00 6.86
CA LEU A 80 8.48 1.02 5.78
C LEU A 80 9.78 1.18 4.98
N ASP A 81 10.54 2.26 5.21
CA ASP A 81 11.88 2.49 4.65
C ASP A 81 12.82 1.33 5.02
N PRO A 82 13.43 0.63 4.06
CA PRO A 82 14.27 -0.55 4.33
C PRO A 82 15.50 -0.25 5.22
N SER A 83 15.94 0.99 5.31
CA SER A 83 17.05 1.42 6.19
C SER A 83 16.65 1.47 7.67
N VAL A 84 15.36 1.60 7.97
CA VAL A 84 14.84 1.61 9.34
C VAL A 84 14.72 0.18 9.85
N THR A 85 15.18 -0.08 11.07
CA THR A 85 15.05 -1.40 11.69
C THR A 85 13.59 -1.68 12.07
N GLY A 86 13.11 -2.85 11.69
CA GLY A 86 11.80 -3.39 12.05
C GLY A 86 11.84 -4.25 13.32
N ARG A 87 10.75 -4.98 13.55
CA ARG A 87 10.51 -5.75 14.77
C ARG A 87 11.17 -7.13 14.71
N SER A 88 11.52 -7.65 15.89
CA SER A 88 12.04 -9.01 16.06
C SER A 88 10.96 -9.94 16.61
N LEU A 89 10.98 -11.22 16.23
CA LEU A 89 10.14 -12.26 16.84
C LEU A 89 11.00 -13.48 17.18
N LEU A 90 11.28 -13.68 18.47
CA LEU A 90 12.15 -14.78 18.93
C LEU A 90 11.43 -16.14 18.82
N ALA A 91 12.19 -17.22 18.70
CA ALA A 91 11.68 -18.58 18.61
C ALA A 91 10.70 -18.90 19.76
N GLY A 92 9.58 -19.53 19.43
CA GLY A 92 8.48 -19.85 20.34
C GLY A 92 7.60 -18.65 20.73
N LYS A 93 7.95 -17.42 20.34
CA LYS A 93 7.12 -16.23 20.54
C LYS A 93 6.09 -16.11 19.42
N THR A 94 5.04 -15.34 19.70
CA THR A 94 3.82 -15.30 18.88
C THR A 94 3.40 -13.87 18.54
N ILE A 95 2.82 -13.70 17.36
CA ILE A 95 1.96 -12.57 17.01
C ILE A 95 0.54 -13.11 16.87
N LYS A 96 -0.41 -12.53 17.60
CA LYS A 96 -1.83 -12.84 17.47
C LYS A 96 -2.52 -11.69 16.76
N VAL A 97 -3.28 -11.99 15.71
CA VAL A 97 -4.17 -11.06 15.03
C VAL A 97 -5.59 -11.49 15.32
N ILE A 98 -6.35 -10.63 15.98
CA ILE A 98 -7.71 -10.88 16.46
C ILE A 98 -8.66 -10.08 15.58
N LEU A 99 -9.42 -10.80 14.75
CA LEU A 99 -10.48 -10.24 13.93
C LEU A 99 -11.76 -10.08 14.76
N PRO A 100 -12.58 -9.06 14.50
CA PRO A 100 -13.93 -8.96 15.04
C PRO A 100 -14.81 -10.15 14.64
N GLU A 101 -15.80 -10.49 15.48
CA GLU A 101 -16.72 -11.62 15.25
C GLU A 101 -17.60 -11.43 14.01
N GLU A 102 -17.71 -10.21 13.50
CA GLU A 102 -18.46 -9.89 12.28
C GLU A 102 -17.79 -10.46 11.02
N PHE A 103 -16.47 -10.68 11.04
CA PHE A 103 -15.78 -11.32 9.92
C PHE A 103 -16.22 -12.78 9.82
N GLU A 104 -16.80 -13.18 8.69
CA GLU A 104 -17.35 -14.53 8.56
C GLU A 104 -16.22 -15.55 8.35
N ASN A 105 -15.95 -16.39 9.35
CA ASN A 105 -15.09 -17.55 9.17
C ASN A 105 -15.82 -18.65 8.39
N THR A 106 -15.41 -18.86 7.14
CA THR A 106 -15.95 -19.88 6.22
C THR A 106 -15.34 -21.28 6.44
N GLY A 107 -14.50 -21.45 7.46
CA GLY A 107 -13.96 -22.73 7.89
C GLY A 107 -12.75 -23.24 7.11
N ARG A 108 -12.18 -22.44 6.19
CA ARG A 108 -11.06 -22.83 5.32
C ARG A 108 -9.83 -21.98 5.55
N LEU A 109 -9.16 -22.14 6.69
CA LEU A 109 -7.81 -21.63 6.83
C LEU A 109 -6.83 -22.52 6.10
N LEU A 110 -6.17 -21.94 5.11
CA LEU A 110 -5.07 -22.58 4.43
C LEU A 110 -3.81 -22.27 5.24
N THR A 111 -3.31 -23.28 5.95
CA THR A 111 -2.08 -23.24 6.75
C THR A 111 -0.99 -24.11 6.13
N GLN A 112 -1.15 -24.48 4.86
CA GLN A 112 -0.18 -25.35 4.17
C GLN A 112 1.07 -24.53 3.82
N ASP A 113 2.24 -25.13 4.01
CA ASP A 113 3.48 -24.52 3.56
C ASP A 113 3.44 -24.46 2.02
N PHE A 114 3.55 -23.23 1.51
CA PHE A 114 3.55 -22.85 0.10
C PHE A 114 4.44 -23.77 -0.75
N PHE A 115 5.58 -24.21 -0.23
CA PHE A 115 6.53 -25.02 -1.01
C PHE A 115 6.27 -26.52 -0.96
N THR A 116 5.43 -26.98 -0.05
CA THR A 116 5.19 -28.41 0.17
C THR A 116 3.93 -28.92 -0.54
N SER A 117 3.08 -28.01 -1.01
CA SER A 117 1.82 -28.35 -1.64
C SER A 117 1.89 -28.16 -3.17
N PRO A 118 1.69 -29.23 -3.97
CA PRO A 118 1.78 -29.14 -5.42
C PRO A 118 0.70 -28.24 -6.05
N THR A 119 -0.35 -27.90 -5.30
CA THR A 119 -1.37 -26.92 -5.73
C THR A 119 -0.98 -25.47 -5.46
N CYS A 120 0.12 -25.23 -4.75
CA CYS A 120 0.58 -23.91 -4.31
C CYS A 120 1.84 -23.42 -5.06
N VAL A 121 2.37 -24.25 -5.97
CA VAL A 121 3.58 -23.98 -6.75
C VAL A 121 3.22 -23.72 -8.22
N PRO A 122 3.82 -22.73 -8.90
CA PRO A 122 4.82 -21.78 -8.41
C PRO A 122 4.17 -20.46 -7.99
N GLY A 123 4.19 -20.16 -6.70
CA GLY A 123 3.98 -18.80 -6.20
C GLY A 123 2.56 -18.44 -5.78
N ASN A 124 1.69 -19.41 -5.50
CA ASN A 124 0.37 -19.11 -4.99
C ASN A 124 0.39 -19.02 -3.45
N LEU A 125 0.67 -17.82 -2.91
CA LEU A 125 0.63 -17.61 -1.46
C LEU A 125 -0.78 -17.77 -0.86
N GLN A 126 -1.81 -18.02 -1.69
CA GLN A 126 -3.16 -18.37 -1.23
C GLN A 126 -3.20 -19.56 -0.28
N CYS A 127 -2.14 -20.37 -0.21
CA CYS A 127 -2.05 -21.52 0.69
C CYS A 127 -1.62 -21.20 2.12
N ASN A 128 -1.21 -19.96 2.38
CA ASN A 128 -0.92 -19.46 3.72
C ASN A 128 -1.88 -18.31 4.05
N SER A 129 -2.38 -18.30 5.28
CA SER A 129 -3.33 -17.28 5.74
C SER A 129 -2.62 -16.02 6.28
N ALA A 130 -1.31 -16.09 6.58
CA ALA A 130 -0.55 -14.91 7.00
C ALA A 130 0.92 -14.96 6.58
N ILE A 131 1.46 -13.83 6.16
CA ILE A 131 2.85 -13.66 5.74
C ILE A 131 3.47 -12.48 6.46
N LEU A 132 4.63 -12.71 7.05
CA LEU A 132 5.45 -11.63 7.62
C LEU A 132 6.25 -10.96 6.51
N LEU A 133 6.22 -9.63 6.44
CA LEU A 133 6.93 -8.84 5.44
C LEU A 133 7.96 -7.92 6.10
N GLN A 134 9.05 -7.65 5.39
CA GLN A 134 10.13 -6.77 5.86
C GLN A 134 9.95 -5.30 5.48
N GLY A 135 8.74 -4.92 5.09
CA GLY A 135 8.41 -3.59 4.59
C GLY A 135 8.20 -3.59 3.09
N TRP A 136 8.24 -2.39 2.52
CA TRP A 136 7.89 -2.17 1.14
C TRP A 136 9.11 -2.14 0.23
N PRO A 137 8.99 -2.66 -1.01
CA PRO A 137 7.96 -3.55 -1.49
C PRO A 137 8.09 -4.87 -0.78
N GLN A 138 6.91 -5.44 -0.53
CA GLN A 138 6.62 -6.60 0.28
C GLN A 138 7.67 -7.70 0.11
N HIS A 139 8.77 -7.62 0.86
CA HIS A 139 9.83 -8.64 0.80
C HIS A 139 9.43 -9.72 1.81
N PRO A 140 8.91 -10.86 1.34
CA PRO A 140 8.31 -11.82 2.25
C PRO A 140 9.41 -12.52 3.05
N ILE A 141 9.20 -12.59 4.36
CA ILE A 141 9.85 -13.58 5.18
C ILE A 141 9.18 -14.90 4.81
N LEU A 142 9.82 -15.66 3.93
CA LEU A 142 9.31 -16.96 3.52
C LEU A 142 9.30 -17.92 4.70
N PRO A 143 8.24 -18.74 4.86
CA PRO A 143 8.21 -19.80 5.86
C PRO A 143 9.44 -20.69 5.75
N SER A 144 9.78 -21.30 4.61
CA SER A 144 11.03 -22.09 4.47
C SER A 144 12.05 -21.45 3.53
N VAL A 145 13.36 -21.56 3.82
CA VAL A 145 14.45 -21.20 2.89
C VAL A 145 15.58 -22.25 2.95
N PRO A 146 15.97 -22.91 1.83
CA PRO A 146 15.37 -22.79 0.50
C PRO A 146 13.89 -23.22 0.47
N PRO A 147 13.13 -22.76 -0.53
CA PRO A 147 11.84 -23.34 -0.91
C PRO A 147 11.72 -24.86 -0.69
N GLY A 148 10.90 -25.29 0.27
CA GLY A 148 10.61 -26.72 0.51
C GLY A 148 11.78 -27.51 1.11
N GLN A 149 12.84 -26.82 1.56
CA GLN A 149 14.00 -27.41 2.21
C GLN A 149 14.28 -26.65 3.52
N GLY A 150 14.20 -27.36 4.64
CA GLY A 150 14.50 -26.81 5.96
C GLY A 150 13.26 -26.64 6.84
N LEU A 151 13.51 -26.20 8.08
CA LEU A 151 12.46 -25.89 9.03
C LEU A 151 11.73 -24.62 8.60
N SER A 152 10.40 -24.64 8.62
CA SER A 152 9.63 -23.40 8.50
C SER A 152 10.06 -22.44 9.60
N ARG A 153 10.37 -21.19 9.27
CA ARG A 153 10.79 -20.07 10.10
C ARG A 153 9.67 -19.61 11.03
N TYR A 154 8.41 -19.75 10.60
CA TYR A 154 7.22 -19.55 11.43
C TYR A 154 6.09 -20.47 10.98
N SER A 155 5.10 -20.64 11.84
CA SER A 155 3.86 -21.36 11.56
C SER A 155 2.66 -20.44 11.78
N VAL A 156 1.57 -20.71 11.08
CA VAL A 156 0.30 -19.99 11.22
C VAL A 156 -0.78 -20.98 11.65
N THR A 157 -1.48 -20.66 12.73
CA THR A 157 -2.59 -21.46 13.28
C THR A 157 -3.78 -20.58 13.62
N LEU A 158 -4.91 -21.20 13.95
CA LEU A 158 -6.10 -20.52 14.46
C LEU A 158 -6.36 -20.94 15.90
N GLU A 159 -6.54 -19.97 16.76
CA GLU A 159 -7.05 -20.13 18.12
C GLU A 159 -8.52 -19.69 18.13
N GLY A 160 -9.44 -20.62 18.40
CA GLY A 160 -10.87 -20.36 18.28
C GLY A 160 -11.29 -20.13 16.83
N THR A 161 -12.10 -19.09 16.58
CA THR A 161 -12.70 -18.81 15.27
C THR A 161 -12.16 -17.55 14.58
N HIS A 162 -11.55 -16.62 15.30
CA HIS A 162 -11.16 -15.30 14.74
C HIS A 162 -9.75 -14.84 15.17
N ILE A 163 -8.97 -15.71 15.81
CA ILE A 163 -7.62 -15.36 16.28
C ILE A 163 -6.60 -16.14 15.47
N MET A 164 -5.90 -15.45 14.59
CA MET A 164 -4.74 -16.01 13.90
C MET A 164 -3.51 -15.89 14.76
N VAL A 165 -2.74 -16.97 14.84
CA VAL A 165 -1.52 -17.04 15.64
C VAL A 165 -0.35 -17.37 14.75
N ILE A 166 0.56 -16.42 14.60
CA ILE A 166 1.85 -16.58 13.92
C ILE A 166 2.88 -16.92 14.98
N THR A 167 3.47 -18.12 14.93
CA THR A 167 4.49 -18.57 15.89
C THR A 167 5.84 -18.67 15.20
N ALA A 168 6.84 -17.95 15.70
CA ALA A 168 8.22 -18.10 15.24
C ALA A 168 8.77 -19.46 15.64
N ASN A 169 9.30 -20.22 14.68
CA ASN A 169 9.97 -21.49 14.92
C ASN A 169 11.48 -21.31 15.05
N VAL A 170 12.01 -20.19 14.56
CA VAL A 170 13.39 -19.72 14.70
C VAL A 170 13.38 -18.23 15.03
N ASP A 171 14.49 -17.67 15.50
CA ASP A 171 14.59 -16.23 15.74
C ASP A 171 14.46 -15.46 14.42
N LEU A 172 13.52 -14.52 14.39
CA LEU A 172 13.29 -13.59 13.29
C LEU A 172 13.79 -12.21 13.71
N THR A 173 15.11 -12.03 13.76
CA THR A 173 15.76 -10.77 14.14
C THR A 173 16.31 -10.05 12.90
N PRO A 174 16.33 -8.71 12.87
CA PRO A 174 16.97 -7.94 11.79
C PRO A 174 18.42 -8.39 11.54
N GLY A 175 18.81 -8.51 10.27
CA GLY A 175 20.14 -9.02 9.89
C GLY A 175 20.23 -10.56 9.92
N ALA A 176 21.43 -11.14 9.99
CA ALA A 176 21.58 -12.59 9.88
C ALA A 176 20.86 -13.35 11.03
N PRO A 177 20.07 -14.41 10.76
CA PRO A 177 19.90 -15.14 9.50
C PRO A 177 18.71 -14.68 8.62
N LEU A 178 18.07 -13.56 8.96
CA LEU A 178 16.99 -12.93 8.22
C LEU A 178 17.51 -11.66 7.51
N PRO A 179 18.10 -11.77 6.30
CA PRO A 179 18.62 -10.60 5.60
C PRO A 179 17.52 -9.52 5.50
N GLY A 180 17.87 -8.27 5.79
CA GLY A 180 16.93 -7.14 5.80
C GLY A 180 16.53 -6.65 7.19
N PRO A 181 15.56 -5.72 7.26
CA PRO A 181 15.31 -4.91 8.46
C PRO A 181 14.50 -5.62 9.55
N GLY A 182 14.07 -6.87 9.38
CA GLY A 182 13.14 -7.54 10.33
C GLY A 182 11.68 -7.36 9.92
N ILE A 183 10.73 -7.60 10.83
CA ILE A 183 9.28 -7.62 10.53
C ILE A 183 8.71 -6.21 10.58
N LYS A 184 7.99 -5.80 9.53
CA LYS A 184 7.33 -4.48 9.46
C LYS A 184 5.86 -4.53 9.08
N GLN A 185 5.44 -5.58 8.39
CA GLN A 185 4.05 -5.74 8.01
C GLN A 185 3.61 -7.19 8.15
N ILE A 186 2.30 -7.37 8.24
CA ILE A 186 1.65 -8.68 8.21
C ILE A 186 0.63 -8.65 7.08
N HIS A 187 0.82 -9.49 6.07
CA HIS A 187 -0.14 -9.69 5.00
C HIS A 187 -1.05 -10.86 5.35
N LEU A 188 -2.34 -10.57 5.53
CA LEU A 188 -3.39 -11.52 5.83
C LEU A 188 -4.10 -11.93 4.55
N ILE A 189 -3.86 -13.15 4.07
CA ILE A 189 -4.48 -13.71 2.87
C ILE A 189 -5.56 -14.70 3.30
N LEU A 190 -6.70 -14.17 3.73
CA LEU A 190 -7.69 -14.95 4.46
C LEU A 190 -8.76 -15.50 3.52
N ASN A 191 -8.37 -16.42 2.64
CA ASN A 191 -9.32 -17.15 1.80
C ASN A 191 -10.38 -17.95 2.61
N GLY A 192 -10.15 -18.11 3.91
CA GLY A 192 -11.09 -18.69 4.87
C GLY A 192 -12.02 -17.68 5.56
N PHE A 193 -11.87 -16.38 5.33
CA PHE A 193 -12.70 -15.34 5.92
C PHE A 193 -13.35 -14.48 4.83
N ARG A 194 -14.56 -14.00 5.10
CA ARG A 194 -15.20 -12.96 4.30
C ARG A 194 -15.36 -11.68 5.09
N ASN A 195 -15.21 -10.56 4.40
CA ASN A 195 -15.44 -9.25 4.97
C ASN A 195 -16.92 -9.09 5.39
N PRO A 196 -17.18 -8.44 6.54
CA PRO A 196 -18.53 -8.19 7.05
C PRO A 196 -19.31 -7.18 6.18
N ALA A 197 -20.47 -6.75 6.66
CA ALA A 197 -21.20 -5.63 6.06
C ALA A 197 -20.35 -4.34 6.04
N PRO A 198 -20.62 -3.38 5.13
CA PRO A 198 -19.85 -2.15 5.06
C PRO A 198 -19.82 -1.38 6.38
N GLY A 199 -18.66 -0.86 6.77
CA GLY A 199 -18.47 -0.21 8.07
C GLY A 199 -17.00 -0.11 8.47
N PHE A 200 -16.76 0.24 9.73
CA PHE A 200 -15.42 0.32 10.31
C PHE A 200 -15.25 -0.74 11.38
N TYR A 201 -14.13 -1.45 11.33
CA TYR A 201 -13.87 -2.60 12.19
C TYR A 201 -12.47 -2.51 12.77
N ASP A 202 -12.35 -2.75 14.07
CA ASP A 202 -11.08 -2.67 14.78
C ASP A 202 -10.44 -4.06 14.87
N ILE A 203 -9.25 -4.24 14.27
CA ILE A 203 -8.46 -5.47 14.35
C ILE A 203 -7.37 -5.28 15.38
N GLN A 204 -7.33 -6.17 16.37
CA GLN A 204 -6.35 -6.12 17.45
C GLN A 204 -5.14 -7.01 17.15
N VAL A 205 -3.94 -6.52 17.49
CA VAL A 205 -2.69 -7.27 17.44
C VAL A 205 -2.10 -7.40 18.83
N LEU A 206 -1.75 -8.62 19.24
CA LEU A 206 -0.97 -8.91 20.45
C LEU A 206 0.33 -9.59 20.02
N ALA A 207 1.45 -8.89 20.12
CA ALA A 207 2.74 -9.37 19.61
C ALA A 207 3.76 -9.51 20.73
N LYS A 208 4.43 -10.66 20.80
CA LYS A 208 5.60 -10.87 21.69
C LYS A 208 6.89 -10.39 21.02
N THR A 209 6.88 -9.16 20.54
CA THR A 209 7.97 -8.53 19.78
C THR A 209 8.81 -7.54 20.61
N GLY A 210 8.38 -7.25 21.84
CA GLY A 210 9.08 -6.32 22.72
C GLY A 210 10.37 -6.92 23.26
N ALA A 211 11.13 -6.13 24.03
CA ALA A 211 12.35 -6.61 24.69
C ALA A 211 12.10 -7.94 25.43
N ASP A 212 12.99 -8.92 25.22
CA ASP A 212 12.90 -10.30 25.75
C ASP A 212 11.60 -11.06 25.41
N GLY A 213 10.89 -10.61 24.38
CA GLY A 213 9.58 -11.12 23.95
C GLY A 213 8.45 -10.69 24.88
N ALA A 214 8.55 -9.50 25.47
CA ALA A 214 7.44 -8.82 26.13
C ALA A 214 6.26 -8.65 25.17
N ILE A 215 5.04 -8.72 25.71
CA ILE A 215 3.83 -8.51 24.92
C ILE A 215 3.64 -7.01 24.69
N GLU A 216 3.48 -6.65 23.43
CA GLU A 216 3.03 -5.35 22.98
C GLU A 216 1.66 -5.51 22.31
N THR A 217 0.89 -4.43 22.29
CA THR A 217 -0.47 -4.43 21.78
C THR A 217 -0.66 -3.34 20.76
N GLY A 218 -1.49 -3.59 19.75
CA GLY A 218 -1.92 -2.57 18.82
C GLY A 218 -3.36 -2.77 18.39
N LEU A 219 -4.00 -1.70 17.95
CA LEU A 219 -5.35 -1.69 17.44
C LEU A 219 -5.35 -0.88 16.15
N GLY A 220 -5.63 -1.52 15.01
CA GLY A 220 -5.82 -0.83 13.74
C GLY A 220 -7.27 -0.90 13.31
N ARG A 221 -7.74 0.09 12.56
CA ARG A 221 -9.10 0.14 12.05
C ARG A 221 -9.10 -0.02 10.54
N VAL A 222 -9.93 -0.93 10.04
CA VAL A 222 -10.15 -1.15 8.62
C VAL A 222 -11.53 -0.65 8.22
N GLN A 223 -11.62 0.00 7.06
CA GLN A 223 -12.89 0.32 6.42
C GLN A 223 -13.28 -0.82 5.47
N ILE A 224 -14.45 -1.40 5.67
CA ILE A 224 -15.06 -2.33 4.74
C ILE A 224 -16.00 -1.59 3.81
N LEU A 225 -15.74 -1.67 2.51
CA LEU A 225 -16.43 -0.92 1.47
C LEU A 225 -17.67 -1.67 0.96
N PRO A 226 -18.73 -0.96 0.51
CA PRO A 226 -19.90 -1.60 -0.10
C PRO A 226 -19.64 -2.17 -1.50
N GLN A 227 -18.61 -1.70 -2.18
CA GLN A 227 -18.25 -2.11 -3.53
C GLN A 227 -16.79 -1.79 -3.82
N ILE A 228 -16.24 -2.42 -4.84
CA ILE A 228 -14.91 -2.12 -5.37
C ILE A 228 -14.88 -0.64 -5.83
N ARG A 229 -13.72 -0.01 -5.65
CA ARG A 229 -13.36 1.27 -6.24
C ARG A 229 -12.15 1.08 -7.16
N PRO A 230 -11.94 1.96 -8.15
CA PRO A 230 -10.70 1.95 -8.93
C PRO A 230 -9.48 1.86 -8.03
N SER A 231 -8.51 1.03 -8.39
CA SER A 231 -7.32 0.86 -7.57
C SER A 231 -6.02 0.82 -8.33
N ILE A 232 -5.04 1.52 -7.76
CA ILE A 232 -3.65 1.54 -8.17
C ILE A 232 -2.79 1.01 -7.03
N ASN A 233 -1.87 0.11 -7.34
CA ASN A 233 -0.94 -0.46 -6.37
C ASN A 233 0.45 -0.63 -6.99
N VAL A 234 1.52 -0.52 -6.21
CA VAL A 234 2.88 -0.77 -6.70
C VAL A 234 3.31 -2.20 -6.41
N THR A 235 4.10 -2.81 -7.29
CA THR A 235 4.73 -4.11 -7.06
C THR A 235 6.18 -4.10 -7.53
N SER A 236 7.03 -4.90 -6.88
CA SER A 236 8.40 -5.17 -7.34
C SER A 236 8.57 -6.54 -7.99
N PHE A 237 7.51 -7.34 -8.08
CA PHE A 237 7.59 -8.72 -8.54
C PHE A 237 8.22 -8.85 -9.93
N TYR A 238 7.98 -7.88 -10.81
CA TYR A 238 8.51 -7.90 -12.18
C TYR A 238 9.93 -7.33 -12.30
N ASN A 239 10.50 -6.83 -11.21
CA ASN A 239 11.88 -6.38 -11.16
C ASN A 239 12.82 -7.54 -10.75
N PRO A 240 13.99 -7.71 -11.40
CA PRO A 240 14.91 -8.79 -11.08
C PRO A 240 15.33 -8.80 -9.61
N GLY A 241 15.08 -9.89 -8.90
CA GLY A 241 15.36 -10.01 -7.46
C GLY A 241 14.33 -9.35 -6.54
N SER A 242 13.22 -8.84 -7.09
CA SER A 242 12.15 -8.14 -6.37
C SER A 242 12.64 -7.06 -5.39
N PRO A 243 13.54 -6.15 -5.84
CA PRO A 243 14.18 -5.12 -5.01
C PRO A 243 13.19 -4.06 -4.55
N ASN A 244 13.69 -3.10 -3.77
CA ASN A 244 12.88 -1.97 -3.35
C ASN A 244 12.58 -0.97 -4.47
N THR A 245 11.32 -0.90 -4.90
CA THR A 245 10.87 0.03 -5.96
C THR A 245 10.25 1.31 -5.41
N ILE A 246 9.90 1.36 -4.12
CA ILE A 246 9.32 2.55 -3.48
C ILE A 246 10.41 3.49 -3.02
N TYR A 247 11.46 2.99 -2.36
CA TYR A 247 12.59 3.78 -1.89
C TYR A 247 13.77 3.51 -2.79
N GLN A 248 14.07 4.45 -3.67
CA GLN A 248 15.19 4.37 -4.60
C GLN A 248 16.16 5.52 -4.39
N GLU A 249 17.38 5.33 -4.86
CA GLU A 249 18.40 6.37 -4.87
C GLU A 249 18.93 6.58 -6.29
N THR A 250 19.28 7.81 -6.64
CA THR A 250 19.85 8.17 -7.94
C THR A 250 20.63 9.50 -7.86
N SER A 251 21.17 9.95 -8.99
CA SER A 251 21.88 11.23 -9.15
C SER A 251 21.01 12.29 -9.85
N PRO A 252 21.34 13.59 -9.75
CA PRO A 252 20.61 14.65 -10.44
C PRO A 252 20.49 14.39 -11.95
N GLY A 253 19.29 14.57 -12.50
CA GLY A 253 19.01 14.36 -13.93
C GLY A 253 18.95 12.90 -14.41
N GLU A 254 19.35 11.95 -13.57
CA GLU A 254 19.40 10.53 -13.92
C GLU A 254 18.04 9.83 -13.73
N LEU A 255 17.90 8.68 -14.39
CA LEU A 255 16.76 7.81 -14.16
C LEU A 255 16.88 7.14 -12.79
N ALA A 256 15.77 6.98 -12.10
CA ALA A 256 15.69 6.03 -11.01
C ALA A 256 16.02 4.61 -11.54
N PRO A 257 16.80 3.82 -10.81
CA PRO A 257 17.35 2.56 -11.31
C PRO A 257 16.29 1.50 -11.61
N LEU A 258 15.11 1.57 -10.97
CA LEU A 258 14.05 0.60 -11.11
C LEU A 258 12.76 1.27 -11.59
N PRO A 259 12.06 0.69 -12.59
CA PRO A 259 10.74 1.16 -12.95
C PRO A 259 9.72 0.92 -11.82
N TYR A 260 8.69 1.74 -11.80
CA TYR A 260 7.50 1.50 -11.01
C TYR A 260 6.54 0.63 -11.81
N ASP A 261 6.24 -0.56 -11.30
CA ASP A 261 5.19 -1.40 -11.86
C ASP A 261 3.90 -1.21 -11.07
N LEU A 262 2.94 -0.57 -11.73
CA LEU A 262 1.66 -0.19 -11.16
C LEU A 262 0.58 -1.17 -11.63
N LEU A 263 -0.09 -1.83 -10.68
CA LEU A 263 -1.24 -2.70 -10.91
C LEU A 263 -2.52 -1.85 -10.87
N LEU A 264 -3.33 -1.94 -11.91
CA LEU A 264 -4.51 -1.09 -12.14
C LEU A 264 -5.79 -1.93 -12.30
N TRP A 265 -6.81 -1.59 -11.51
CA TRP A 265 -8.17 -2.13 -11.58
C TRP A 265 -9.21 -1.03 -11.66
N ASP A 266 -10.28 -1.27 -12.40
CA ASP A 266 -11.43 -0.38 -12.49
C ASP A 266 -12.40 -0.58 -11.31
N ARG A 267 -13.54 0.14 -11.35
CA ARG A 267 -14.59 0.05 -10.32
C ARG A 267 -15.24 -1.35 -10.21
N ASN A 268 -15.08 -2.21 -11.20
CA ASN A 268 -15.61 -3.57 -11.23
C ASN A 268 -14.55 -4.61 -10.88
N GLY A 269 -13.32 -4.20 -10.57
CA GLY A 269 -12.19 -5.12 -10.38
C GLY A 269 -11.65 -5.69 -11.70
N ALA A 270 -11.97 -5.09 -12.84
CA ALA A 270 -11.42 -5.49 -14.14
C ALA A 270 -10.10 -4.75 -14.44
N PRO A 271 -9.18 -5.37 -15.20
CA PRO A 271 -7.95 -4.71 -15.67
C PRO A 271 -8.21 -3.37 -16.38
N MET A 272 -7.52 -2.30 -15.98
CA MET A 272 -7.53 -1.03 -16.72
C MET A 272 -6.46 -1.02 -17.82
N GLU A 273 -6.78 -1.59 -18.99
CA GLU A 273 -5.86 -1.70 -20.12
C GLU A 273 -5.73 -0.38 -20.92
N GLY A 274 -4.59 -0.17 -21.56
CA GLY A 274 -4.38 1.00 -22.42
C GLY A 274 -4.14 2.33 -21.68
N VAL A 275 -3.89 2.29 -20.37
CA VAL A 275 -3.56 3.47 -19.57
C VAL A 275 -2.12 3.91 -19.86
N THR A 276 -1.91 5.20 -20.09
CA THR A 276 -0.59 5.83 -20.34
C THR A 276 -0.39 7.02 -19.41
N LEU A 277 0.82 7.59 -19.38
CA LEU A 277 1.15 8.79 -18.62
C LEU A 277 1.35 9.99 -19.55
N SER A 278 0.81 11.14 -19.17
CA SER A 278 0.95 12.40 -19.90
C SER A 278 1.28 13.54 -18.95
N MET A 279 2.45 14.15 -19.11
CA MET A 279 2.84 15.33 -18.34
C MET A 279 1.99 16.54 -18.74
N VAL A 280 1.44 17.24 -17.74
CA VAL A 280 0.72 18.52 -17.94
C VAL A 280 1.66 19.70 -17.67
N ASN A 281 2.48 19.58 -16.63
CA ASN A 281 3.55 20.51 -16.26
C ASN A 281 4.66 19.72 -15.51
N PRO A 282 5.80 20.34 -15.14
CA PRO A 282 6.93 19.62 -14.54
C PRO A 282 6.66 18.87 -13.23
N THR A 283 5.56 19.15 -12.52
CA THR A 283 5.24 18.52 -11.23
C THR A 283 3.88 17.83 -11.23
N HIS A 284 3.20 17.76 -12.37
CA HIS A 284 1.86 17.19 -12.48
C HIS A 284 1.59 16.59 -13.85
N GLY A 285 0.92 15.45 -13.87
CA GLY A 285 0.42 14.83 -15.09
C GLY A 285 -0.81 13.98 -14.85
N LEU A 286 -1.25 13.34 -15.93
CA LEU A 286 -2.48 12.55 -15.99
C LEU A 286 -2.18 11.09 -16.30
N LEU A 287 -2.98 10.21 -15.70
CA LEU A 287 -3.16 8.84 -16.19
C LEU A 287 -4.28 8.89 -17.23
N VAL A 288 -3.98 8.48 -18.47
CA VAL A 288 -4.88 8.63 -19.62
C VAL A 288 -5.21 7.28 -20.24
N GLN A 289 -6.50 7.01 -20.44
CA GLN A 289 -7.00 5.83 -21.14
C GLN A 289 -7.83 6.27 -22.36
N GLY A 290 -7.26 6.13 -23.56
CA GLY A 290 -7.83 6.72 -24.77
C GLY A 290 -7.83 8.25 -24.67
N GLU A 291 -9.02 8.88 -24.76
CA GLU A 291 -9.18 10.34 -24.61
C GLU A 291 -9.55 10.76 -23.17
N ASN A 292 -9.71 9.81 -22.25
CA ASN A 292 -10.20 10.09 -20.90
C ASN A 292 -9.06 10.13 -19.88
N SER A 293 -9.10 11.09 -18.95
CA SER A 293 -8.31 11.02 -17.72
C SER A 293 -8.98 10.03 -16.75
N VAL A 294 -8.20 9.05 -16.32
CA VAL A 294 -8.62 8.05 -15.32
C VAL A 294 -7.95 8.26 -13.97
N GLY A 295 -7.03 9.22 -13.89
CA GLY A 295 -6.28 9.58 -12.71
C GLY A 295 -5.27 10.68 -13.00
N GLN A 296 -4.44 10.95 -12.01
CA GLN A 296 -3.39 11.97 -12.03
C GLN A 296 -2.17 11.52 -11.26
N PHE A 297 -1.04 12.18 -11.49
CA PHE A 297 0.14 12.02 -10.65
C PHE A 297 0.78 13.37 -10.34
N PHE A 298 1.43 13.44 -9.19
CA PHE A 298 2.12 14.61 -8.66
C PHE A 298 3.57 14.27 -8.35
N ILE A 299 4.46 15.25 -8.54
CA ILE A 299 5.87 15.13 -8.15
C ILE A 299 6.16 16.22 -7.13
N ASP A 300 6.39 15.82 -5.89
CA ASP A 300 6.98 16.66 -4.84
C ASP A 300 8.48 16.74 -5.08
N THR A 301 9.01 17.96 -5.18
CA THR A 301 10.42 18.18 -5.55
C THR A 301 11.14 19.05 -4.53
N PRO A 302 12.48 18.91 -4.38
CA PRO A 302 13.29 19.89 -3.68
C PRO A 302 13.13 21.31 -4.28
N PRO A 303 13.28 22.37 -3.47
CA PRO A 303 13.21 23.74 -3.97
C PRO A 303 14.22 23.99 -5.10
N GLY A 304 13.74 24.52 -6.23
CA GLY A 304 14.58 24.82 -7.39
C GLY A 304 14.76 23.68 -8.39
N ALA A 305 14.28 22.47 -8.08
CA ALA A 305 14.34 21.33 -8.99
C ALA A 305 13.66 21.60 -10.33
N SER A 306 14.35 21.19 -11.40
CA SER A 306 13.84 21.24 -12.77
C SER A 306 14.27 20.01 -13.56
N GLY A 307 13.52 19.66 -14.61
CA GLY A 307 13.86 18.54 -15.49
C GLY A 307 13.40 17.17 -15.01
N GLN A 308 12.75 17.08 -13.84
CA GLN A 308 12.10 15.86 -13.40
C GLN A 308 10.98 15.44 -14.37
N GLU A 309 10.82 14.14 -14.56
CA GLU A 309 9.87 13.59 -15.52
C GLU A 309 9.34 12.23 -15.04
N ILE A 310 8.06 11.99 -15.30
CA ILE A 310 7.44 10.67 -15.20
C ILE A 310 6.89 10.31 -16.57
N PHE A 311 7.24 9.10 -17.04
CA PHE A 311 6.76 8.61 -18.34
C PHE A 311 6.54 7.11 -18.34
N SER A 312 5.75 6.62 -19.28
CA SER A 312 5.51 5.19 -19.52
C SER A 312 6.02 4.81 -20.90
N ALA A 313 6.77 3.70 -21.02
CA ALA A 313 7.27 3.25 -22.32
C ALA A 313 6.17 2.68 -23.24
N ALA A 314 5.11 2.15 -22.65
CA ALA A 314 3.96 1.59 -23.34
C ALA A 314 2.68 1.77 -22.51
N PRO A 315 1.49 1.68 -23.14
CA PRO A 315 0.23 1.59 -22.41
C PRO A 315 0.19 0.37 -21.49
N SER A 316 -0.67 0.43 -20.46
CA SER A 316 -0.87 -0.68 -19.55
C SER A 316 -1.43 -1.91 -20.27
N VAL A 317 -0.98 -3.10 -19.86
CA VAL A 317 -1.36 -4.38 -20.47
C VAL A 317 -1.90 -5.35 -19.42
N PRO A 318 -2.83 -6.24 -19.78
CA PRO A 318 -3.38 -7.20 -18.84
C PRO A 318 -2.31 -8.21 -18.39
N VAL A 319 -2.24 -8.45 -17.10
CA VAL A 319 -1.38 -9.44 -16.47
C VAL A 319 -2.12 -10.10 -15.29
N PRO A 320 -1.77 -11.33 -14.90
CA PRO A 320 -2.18 -11.83 -13.60
C PRO A 320 -1.41 -11.07 -12.51
N ALA A 321 -2.11 -10.57 -11.49
CA ALA A 321 -1.47 -9.98 -10.33
C ALA A 321 -0.53 -11.01 -9.69
N PRO A 322 0.69 -10.61 -9.29
CA PRO A 322 1.59 -11.49 -8.58
C PRO A 322 0.89 -12.11 -7.39
N VAL A 323 1.26 -13.35 -7.07
CA VAL A 323 0.79 -14.08 -5.89
C VAL A 323 -0.68 -14.52 -5.92
N SER A 324 -1.62 -13.60 -6.17
CA SER A 324 -3.06 -13.87 -6.16
C SER A 324 -3.56 -14.44 -7.49
N GLY A 325 -2.88 -14.15 -8.60
CA GLY A 325 -3.34 -14.49 -9.94
C GLY A 325 -4.59 -13.73 -10.39
N VAL A 326 -5.10 -12.80 -9.57
CA VAL A 326 -6.29 -11.99 -9.91
C VAL A 326 -5.96 -11.14 -11.15
N PRO A 327 -6.80 -11.12 -12.19
CA PRO A 327 -6.56 -10.30 -13.37
C PRO A 327 -6.40 -8.83 -13.01
N THR A 328 -5.36 -8.18 -13.54
CA THR A 328 -5.08 -6.73 -13.40
C THR A 328 -4.48 -6.20 -14.70
N ALA A 329 -4.36 -4.88 -14.85
CA ALA A 329 -3.46 -4.30 -15.83
C ALA A 329 -2.16 -3.85 -15.16
N ARG A 330 -1.04 -3.92 -15.87
CA ARG A 330 0.26 -3.41 -15.41
C ARG A 330 0.66 -2.20 -16.26
N LEU A 331 0.93 -1.08 -15.59
CA LEU A 331 1.58 0.09 -16.16
C LEU A 331 3.01 0.18 -15.64
N THR A 332 3.99 0.15 -16.54
CA THR A 332 5.40 0.35 -16.19
C THR A 332 5.77 1.82 -16.40
N ALA A 333 6.00 2.52 -15.30
CA ALA A 333 6.39 3.92 -15.26
C ALA A 333 7.87 4.08 -14.89
N PHE A 334 8.49 5.14 -15.39
CA PHE A 334 9.87 5.50 -15.12
C PHE A 334 9.91 6.92 -14.55
N PHE A 335 10.81 7.14 -13.60
CA PHE A 335 11.09 8.46 -13.04
C PHE A 335 12.49 8.91 -13.42
N ARG A 336 12.59 10.16 -13.87
CA ARG A 336 13.84 10.90 -14.00
C ARG A 336 13.90 11.96 -12.91
N ALA A 337 14.98 11.97 -12.15
CA ALA A 337 15.25 12.98 -11.15
C ALA A 337 15.45 14.37 -11.78
N GLY A 338 15.09 15.41 -11.03
CA GLY A 338 15.39 16.79 -11.41
C GLY A 338 16.86 17.18 -11.18
N SER A 339 17.15 18.45 -11.39
CA SER A 339 18.48 19.05 -11.27
C SER A 339 19.03 19.16 -9.85
N GLU A 340 18.17 19.08 -8.83
CA GLU A 340 18.54 19.33 -7.44
C GLU A 340 18.65 18.04 -6.64
N VAL A 341 19.54 18.06 -5.66
CA VAL A 341 19.65 17.02 -4.63
C VAL A 341 18.50 17.10 -3.62
N GLY A 342 18.20 15.99 -2.97
CA GLY A 342 17.15 15.90 -1.96
C GLY A 342 16.15 14.79 -2.26
N GLU A 343 15.06 14.79 -1.52
CA GLU A 343 14.00 13.79 -1.66
C GLU A 343 12.95 14.26 -2.66
N TYR A 344 12.61 13.38 -3.60
CA TYR A 344 11.49 13.52 -4.51
C TYR A 344 10.40 12.55 -4.11
N GLY A 345 9.15 13.03 -4.04
CA GLY A 345 7.98 12.19 -3.85
C GLY A 345 7.18 12.09 -5.14
N VAL A 346 6.76 10.89 -5.54
CA VAL A 346 5.92 10.68 -6.72
C VAL A 346 4.63 10.00 -6.28
N THR A 347 3.51 10.70 -6.40
CA THR A 347 2.20 10.19 -6.00
C THR A 347 1.34 9.94 -7.22
N PHE A 348 0.82 8.73 -7.39
CA PHE A 348 -0.16 8.38 -8.41
C PHE A 348 -1.53 8.18 -7.75
N GLU A 349 -2.58 8.72 -8.35
CA GLU A 349 -3.95 8.68 -7.85
C GLU A 349 -4.93 8.33 -8.98
N LEU A 350 -5.89 7.44 -8.72
CA LEU A 350 -7.01 7.17 -9.63
C LEU A 350 -8.26 7.96 -9.27
N ASN A 351 -9.00 8.40 -10.27
CA ASN A 351 -10.25 9.15 -10.09
C ASN A 351 -11.28 8.33 -9.31
N GLY A 352 -11.62 8.78 -8.10
CA GLY A 352 -12.52 8.06 -7.18
C GLY A 352 -11.97 6.73 -6.67
N GLY A 353 -10.65 6.55 -6.72
CA GLY A 353 -9.93 5.36 -6.30
C GLY A 353 -9.04 5.59 -5.08
N ASN A 354 -7.87 4.94 -5.05
CA ASN A 354 -6.83 5.20 -4.07
C ASN A 354 -5.61 5.90 -4.71
N ALA A 355 -4.60 6.18 -3.89
CA ALA A 355 -3.31 6.68 -4.31
C ALA A 355 -2.16 5.81 -3.77
N VAL A 356 -1.01 5.88 -4.46
CA VAL A 356 0.27 5.29 -4.02
C VAL A 356 1.39 6.31 -4.20
N GLN A 357 2.35 6.31 -3.27
CA GLN A 357 3.49 7.21 -3.29
C GLN A 357 4.81 6.43 -3.30
N MET A 358 5.76 6.92 -4.09
CA MET A 358 7.13 6.44 -4.16
C MET A 358 8.10 7.58 -3.86
N PHE A 359 9.30 7.25 -3.41
CA PHE A 359 10.33 8.17 -2.97
C PHE A 359 11.65 7.91 -3.69
N VAL A 360 12.28 8.97 -4.17
CA VAL A 360 13.61 8.91 -4.78
C VAL A 360 14.50 9.90 -4.08
N ARG A 361 15.53 9.39 -3.41
CA ARG A 361 16.56 10.23 -2.79
C ARG A 361 17.65 10.49 -3.81
N VAL A 362 17.84 11.77 -4.12
CA VAL A 362 18.87 12.23 -5.05
C VAL A 362 20.06 12.76 -4.24
N HIS A 363 21.23 12.17 -4.47
CA HIS A 363 22.47 12.54 -3.80
C HIS A 363 23.51 13.04 -4.81
N GLU A 364 24.49 13.82 -4.33
CA GLU A 364 25.65 14.18 -5.16
C GLU A 364 26.39 12.91 -5.58
N GLU A 365 26.88 12.89 -6.81
CA GLU A 365 27.72 11.79 -7.29
C GLU A 365 28.96 11.71 -6.40
N ILE A 366 29.13 10.57 -5.72
CA ILE A 366 30.32 10.32 -4.91
C ILE A 366 31.41 9.88 -5.88
N ASP A 367 32.25 10.83 -6.30
CA ASP A 367 33.46 10.60 -7.11
C ASP A 367 34.40 9.53 -6.52
#